data_AF-A0A8S1P5H3-F1
#
_entry.id   AF-A0A8S1P5H3-F1
#
_cell.length_a   1.000
_cell.length_b   1.000
_cell.length_c   1.000
_cell.angle_alpha   90.00
_cell.angle_beta   90.00
_cell.angle_gamma   90.00
#
_symmetry.space_group_name_H-M   'P 1'
#
loop_
_entity.id
_entity.type
_entity.pdbx_description
1 polymer ?
#
loop_
_entity_poly.entity_id
_entity_poly.type
_entity_poly.pdbx_seq_one_letter_code
_entity_poly.pdbx_strand_id
1 'polypeptide(L)'
;MQTFCDQNEICQICLEIQKQPSQIISCQHQFCMQCLKEYFQQKIDDKNIDEFTCPLCSSNVDEKFIFEIIDKPHQERYQEYQNEKFQYQNERREMIKFYIKNKKTLSLCRCPWCEQIFYKADSGCNYIRCHSVECQGKKTFCSQCDVGLTDFDHDKHYENNNPFKGKCRILRDGVWVDKSTVFNQIL
;
A
#
# COMPACT_ATOMS: atom_id res chain seq x y z
N MET A 1 -53.19 -1.76 -23.64
CA MET A 1 -52.05 -0.82 -23.55
C MET A 1 -50.94 -1.53 -22.80
N GLN A 2 -49.94 -2.08 -23.51
CA GLN A 2 -48.73 -2.57 -22.88
C GLN A 2 -47.81 -1.37 -22.68
N THR A 3 -47.66 -0.94 -21.44
CA THR A 3 -46.59 -0.03 -21.03
C THR A 3 -45.28 -0.80 -21.14
N PHE A 4 -44.51 -0.54 -22.20
CA PHE A 4 -43.11 -0.92 -22.27
C PHE A 4 -42.39 -0.15 -21.16
N CYS A 5 -41.99 -0.84 -20.09
CA CYS A 5 -41.08 -0.28 -19.11
C CYS A 5 -39.69 -0.35 -19.74
N ASP A 6 -39.16 0.80 -20.13
CA ASP A 6 -37.79 0.89 -20.61
C ASP A 6 -36.88 0.46 -19.43
N GLN A 7 -36.07 -0.57 -19.60
CA GLN A 7 -35.16 -1.07 -18.56
C GLN A 7 -34.14 0.00 -18.11
N ASN A 8 -34.07 1.10 -18.85
CA ASN A 8 -33.26 2.29 -18.63
C ASN A 8 -33.81 3.25 -17.56
N GLU A 9 -34.87 2.88 -16.85
CA GLU A 9 -35.52 3.70 -15.82
C GLU A 9 -35.44 3.08 -14.41
N ILE A 10 -34.78 1.94 -14.22
CA ILE A 10 -34.79 1.23 -12.92
C ILE A 10 -33.45 1.37 -12.21
N CYS A 11 -33.48 1.84 -10.96
CA CYS A 11 -32.29 1.85 -10.11
C CYS A 11 -31.85 0.41 -9.78
N GLN A 12 -30.60 0.07 -10.07
CA GLN A 12 -30.07 -1.28 -9.83
C GLN A 12 -29.73 -1.58 -8.36
N ILE A 13 -30.05 -0.69 -7.41
CA ILE A 13 -29.89 -0.89 -5.96
C ILE A 13 -31.27 -1.07 -5.31
N CYS A 14 -32.13 -0.04 -5.35
CA CYS A 14 -33.44 -0.10 -4.71
C CYS A 14 -34.54 -0.72 -5.59
N LEU A 15 -34.26 -0.96 -6.88
CA LEU A 15 -35.21 -1.51 -7.86
C LEU A 15 -36.43 -0.62 -8.14
N GLU A 16 -36.41 0.64 -7.70
CA GLU A 16 -37.46 1.62 -7.98
C GLU A 16 -37.31 2.24 -9.38
N ILE A 17 -38.46 2.54 -9.99
CA ILE A 17 -38.55 3.24 -11.28
C ILE A 17 -38.29 4.73 -11.05
N GLN A 18 -37.39 5.30 -11.86
CA GLN A 18 -36.94 6.68 -11.83
C GLN A 18 -37.05 7.27 -13.23
N LYS A 19 -37.61 8.48 -13.33
CA LYS A 19 -37.76 9.15 -14.65
C LYS A 19 -36.43 9.48 -15.31
N GLN A 20 -35.37 9.66 -14.52
CA GLN A 20 -34.01 9.98 -14.98
C GLN A 20 -32.99 9.40 -13.98
N PRO A 21 -32.66 8.10 -14.05
CA PRO A 21 -31.63 7.53 -13.20
C PRO A 21 -30.25 8.07 -13.60
N SER A 22 -29.39 8.26 -12.61
CA SER A 22 -28.00 8.63 -12.81
C SER A 22 -27.21 7.45 -13.35
N GLN A 23 -26.41 7.69 -14.36
CA GLN A 23 -25.62 6.68 -15.03
C GLN A 23 -24.13 6.88 -14.76
N ILE A 24 -23.45 5.82 -14.34
CA ILE A 24 -21.99 5.84 -14.23
C ILE A 24 -21.40 5.71 -15.64
N ILE A 25 -20.74 6.76 -16.12
CA ILE A 25 -20.27 6.87 -17.52
C ILE A 25 -19.37 5.69 -17.93
N SER A 26 -18.48 5.25 -17.04
CA SER A 26 -17.48 4.22 -17.34
C SER A 26 -18.05 2.82 -17.59
N CYS A 27 -19.21 2.50 -17.02
CA CYS A 27 -19.80 1.14 -17.08
C CYS A 27 -21.28 1.13 -17.45
N GLN A 28 -21.88 2.31 -17.62
CA GLN A 28 -23.27 2.52 -18.02
C GLN A 28 -24.34 1.97 -17.07
N HIS A 29 -23.97 1.50 -15.87
CA HIS A 29 -24.93 1.09 -14.86
C HIS A 29 -25.69 2.28 -14.28
N GLN A 30 -26.97 2.06 -13.99
CA GLN A 30 -27.93 3.10 -13.61
C GLN A 30 -28.43 2.96 -12.18
N PHE A 31 -28.55 4.10 -11.50
CA PHE A 31 -28.92 4.16 -10.10
C PHE A 31 -29.72 5.43 -9.80
N CYS A 32 -30.58 5.42 -8.79
CA CYS A 32 -31.13 6.66 -8.28
C CYS A 32 -30.03 7.43 -7.52
N MET A 33 -30.15 8.76 -7.50
CA MET A 33 -29.18 9.64 -6.84
C MET A 33 -29.04 9.33 -5.35
N GLN A 34 -30.14 8.99 -4.68
CA GLN A 34 -30.13 8.66 -3.26
C GLN A 34 -29.28 7.40 -2.97
N CYS A 35 -29.45 6.32 -3.74
CA CYS A 35 -28.67 5.11 -3.55
C CYS A 35 -27.18 5.30 -3.85
N LEU A 36 -26.82 6.08 -4.89
CA LEU A 36 -25.41 6.41 -5.15
C LEU A 36 -24.82 7.24 -4.03
N LYS A 37 -25.58 8.25 -3.55
CA LYS A 37 -25.17 9.10 -2.44
C LYS A 37 -24.87 8.25 -1.21
N GLU A 38 -25.83 7.45 -0.76
CA GLU A 38 -25.68 6.59 0.42
C GLU A 38 -24.52 5.61 0.27
N TYR A 39 -24.36 4.99 -0.90
CA TYR A 39 -23.25 4.07 -1.15
C TYR A 39 -21.87 4.75 -1.02
N PHE A 40 -21.67 5.91 -1.65
CA PHE A 40 -20.37 6.60 -1.57
C PHE A 40 -20.13 7.22 -0.20
N GLN A 41 -21.18 7.70 0.47
CA GLN A 41 -21.13 8.18 1.84
C GLN A 41 -20.70 7.07 2.80
N GLN A 42 -21.30 5.89 2.68
CA GLN A 42 -20.93 4.71 3.46
C GLN A 42 -19.47 4.31 3.22
N LYS A 43 -18.99 4.34 1.96
CA LYS A 43 -17.56 4.10 1.67
C LYS A 43 -16.63 5.07 2.40
N ILE A 44 -16.99 6.35 2.47
CA ILE A 44 -16.23 7.37 3.20
C ILE A 44 -16.25 7.09 4.70
N ASP A 45 -17.41 6.75 5.25
CA ASP A 45 -17.57 6.41 6.67
C ASP A 45 -16.74 5.18 7.06
N ASP A 46 -16.72 4.17 6.19
CA ASP A 46 -15.94 2.93 6.36
C ASP A 46 -14.44 3.11 6.05
N LYS A 47 -14.01 4.33 5.68
CA LYS A 47 -12.65 4.65 5.21
C LYS A 47 -12.17 3.78 4.04
N ASN A 48 -13.09 3.25 3.25
CA ASN A 48 -12.81 2.45 2.05
C ASN A 48 -12.85 3.34 0.80
N ILE A 49 -11.89 4.27 0.73
CA ILE A 49 -11.87 5.37 -0.26
C ILE A 49 -10.57 5.46 -1.05
N ASP A 50 -9.79 4.36 -1.06
CA ASP A 50 -8.65 4.25 -1.97
C ASP A 50 -9.10 4.26 -3.43
N GLU A 51 -10.26 3.65 -3.72
CA GLU A 51 -10.85 3.61 -5.05
C GLU A 51 -12.38 3.74 -4.98
N PHE A 52 -12.91 4.77 -5.66
CA PHE A 52 -14.34 4.88 -5.86
C PHE A 52 -14.78 4.08 -7.08
N THR A 53 -15.63 3.10 -6.84
CA THR A 53 -15.99 2.09 -7.83
C THR A 53 -17.49 1.86 -7.87
N CYS A 54 -17.99 1.55 -9.07
CA CYS A 54 -19.38 1.22 -9.32
C CYS A 54 -19.85 0.07 -8.40
N PRO A 55 -21.02 0.19 -7.74
CA PRO A 55 -21.56 -0.85 -6.86
C PRO A 55 -21.73 -2.24 -7.51
N LEU A 56 -21.91 -2.31 -8.83
CA LEU A 56 -22.24 -3.56 -9.53
C LEU A 56 -21.05 -4.27 -10.17
N CYS A 57 -20.08 -3.50 -10.69
CA CYS A 57 -19.03 -4.04 -11.55
C CYS A 57 -17.63 -3.55 -11.19
N SER A 58 -17.52 -2.79 -10.10
CA SER A 58 -16.25 -2.24 -9.60
C SER A 58 -15.47 -1.35 -10.57
N SER A 59 -16.08 -0.94 -11.69
CA SER A 59 -15.46 0.03 -12.60
C SER A 59 -15.26 1.38 -11.91
N ASN A 60 -14.13 2.03 -12.15
CA ASN A 60 -13.80 3.32 -11.54
C ASN A 60 -14.85 4.40 -11.84
N VAL A 61 -15.11 5.23 -10.84
CA VAL A 61 -16.04 6.36 -10.90
C VAL A 61 -15.25 7.64 -10.67
N ASP A 62 -15.50 8.65 -11.51
CA ASP A 62 -14.81 9.94 -11.41
C ASP A 62 -15.12 10.63 -10.08
N GLU A 63 -14.09 11.14 -9.44
CA GLU A 63 -14.18 11.78 -8.13
C GLU A 63 -15.05 13.04 -8.14
N LYS A 64 -15.07 13.81 -9.24
CA LYS A 64 -15.90 15.03 -9.34
C LYS A 64 -17.37 14.68 -9.31
N PHE A 65 -17.78 13.63 -10.03
CA PHE A 65 -19.15 13.14 -10.01
C PHE A 65 -19.58 12.74 -8.60
N ILE A 66 -18.68 12.16 -7.82
CA ILE A 66 -18.98 11.75 -6.45
C ILE A 66 -19.17 12.98 -5.57
N PHE A 67 -18.31 13.99 -5.70
CA PHE A 67 -18.41 15.24 -4.94
C PHE A 67 -19.68 16.03 -5.25
N GLU A 68 -20.23 15.92 -6.47
CA GLU A 68 -21.52 16.51 -6.82
C GLU A 68 -22.71 15.83 -6.11
N ILE A 69 -22.56 14.56 -5.71
CA ILE A 69 -23.65 13.75 -5.15
C ILE A 69 -23.61 13.73 -3.62
N ILE A 70 -22.44 13.61 -3.02
CA ILE A 70 -22.29 13.51 -1.56
C ILE A 70 -22.45 14.89 -0.90
N ASP A 71 -22.94 14.90 0.33
CA ASP A 71 -23.07 16.15 1.09
C ASP A 71 -21.71 16.71 1.56
N LYS A 72 -21.72 18.00 1.90
CA LYS A 72 -20.55 18.74 2.34
C LYS A 72 -19.80 18.08 3.52
N PRO A 73 -20.46 17.59 4.58
CA PRO A 73 -19.77 16.85 5.65
C PRO A 73 -18.98 15.62 5.16
N HIS A 74 -19.48 14.88 4.17
CA HIS A 74 -18.72 13.75 3.61
C HIS A 74 -17.60 14.20 2.68
N GLN A 75 -17.76 15.32 1.96
CA GLN A 75 -16.66 15.92 1.17
C GLN A 75 -15.50 16.33 2.09
N GLU A 76 -15.81 16.99 3.21
CA GLU A 76 -14.80 17.42 4.21
C GLU A 76 -14.07 16.21 4.83
N ARG A 77 -14.81 15.16 5.20
CA ARG A 77 -14.21 13.92 5.72
C ARG A 77 -13.33 13.19 4.71
N TYR A 78 -13.75 13.14 3.46
CA TYR A 78 -12.91 12.58 2.40
C TYR A 78 -11.61 13.38 2.23
N GLN A 79 -11.69 14.72 2.23
CA GLN A 79 -10.51 15.58 2.15
C GLN A 79 -9.57 15.40 3.36
N GLU A 80 -10.13 15.29 4.56
CA GLU A 80 -9.36 14.99 5.78
C GLU A 80 -8.59 13.68 5.65
N TYR A 81 -9.24 12.60 5.20
CA TYR A 81 -8.56 11.34 4.95
C TYR A 81 -7.44 11.45 3.92
N GLN A 82 -7.67 12.15 2.80
CA GLN A 82 -6.62 12.34 1.78
C GLN A 82 -5.43 13.11 2.36
N ASN A 83 -5.69 14.12 3.20
CA ASN A 83 -4.64 14.87 3.88
C ASN A 83 -3.87 14.02 4.88
N GLU A 84 -4.55 13.21 5.71
CA GLU A 84 -3.92 12.27 6.65
C GLU A 84 -3.02 11.27 5.89
N LYS A 85 -3.53 10.69 4.80
CA LYS A 85 -2.78 9.76 3.95
C LYS A 85 -1.55 10.41 3.35
N PHE A 86 -1.68 11.65 2.86
CA PHE A 86 -0.55 12.41 2.32
C PHE A 86 0.50 12.73 3.39
N GLN A 87 0.08 13.16 4.58
CA GLN A 87 0.97 13.43 5.71
C GLN A 87 1.73 12.17 6.11
N TYR A 88 1.05 11.04 6.30
CA TYR A 88 1.66 9.75 6.61
C TYR A 88 2.70 9.33 5.56
N GLN A 89 2.39 9.48 4.27
CA GLN A 89 3.31 9.18 3.18
C GLN A 89 4.55 10.09 3.20
N ASN A 90 4.39 11.38 3.50
CA ASN A 90 5.50 12.32 3.61
C ASN A 90 6.38 12.00 4.81
N GLU A 91 5.80 11.75 5.99
CA GLU A 91 6.55 11.35 7.18
C GLU A 91 7.38 10.09 6.93
N ARG A 92 6.76 9.08 6.31
CA ARG A 92 7.44 7.85 5.90
C ARG A 92 8.59 8.13 4.92
N ARG A 93 8.39 9.04 3.96
CA ARG A 93 9.44 9.46 3.01
C ARG A 93 10.61 10.15 3.72
N GLU A 94 10.34 11.06 4.65
CA GLU A 94 11.37 11.76 5.43
C GLU A 94 12.12 10.79 6.35
N MET A 95 11.44 9.82 6.98
CA MET A 95 12.08 8.75 7.73
C MET A 95 13.04 7.92 6.87
N ILE A 96 12.62 7.54 5.65
CA ILE A 96 13.48 6.79 4.72
C ILE A 96 14.69 7.64 4.30
N LYS A 97 14.52 8.94 4.02
CA LYS A 97 15.63 9.84 3.73
C LYS A 97 16.60 9.94 4.90
N PHE A 98 16.09 10.10 6.12
CA PHE A 98 16.90 10.11 7.33
C PHE A 98 17.70 8.82 7.47
N TYR A 99 17.06 7.66 7.27
CA TYR A 99 17.72 6.37 7.31
C TYR A 99 18.85 6.27 6.29
N ILE A 100 18.59 6.54 5.02
CA ILE A 100 19.59 6.45 3.95
C ILE A 100 20.78 7.36 4.24
N LYS A 101 20.53 8.58 4.70
CA LYS A 101 21.57 9.56 5.01
C LYS A 101 22.43 9.14 6.20
N ASN A 102 21.84 8.53 7.23
CA ASN A 102 22.51 8.31 8.51
C ASN A 102 22.86 6.84 8.80
N LYS A 103 22.50 5.89 7.92
CA LYS A 103 22.65 4.44 8.12
C LYS A 103 24.02 4.05 8.69
N LYS A 104 25.09 4.54 8.05
CA LYS A 104 26.47 4.20 8.43
C LYS A 104 26.92 4.93 9.68
N THR A 105 26.66 6.23 9.75
CA THR A 105 27.15 7.11 10.84
C THR A 105 26.51 6.79 12.18
N LEU A 106 25.23 6.39 12.17
CA LEU A 106 24.45 6.08 13.36
C LEU A 106 24.20 4.58 13.54
N SER A 107 24.87 3.71 12.76
CA SER A 107 24.66 2.25 12.81
C SER A 107 23.19 1.83 12.75
N LEU A 108 22.39 2.45 11.87
CA LEU A 108 20.95 2.18 11.79
C LEU A 108 20.65 0.92 10.97
N CYS A 109 19.62 0.19 11.41
CA CYS A 109 18.97 -0.89 10.67
C CYS A 109 17.55 -0.49 10.31
N ARG A 110 17.04 -1.02 9.19
CA ARG A 110 15.63 -0.90 8.79
C ARG A 110 15.11 -2.29 8.45
N CYS A 111 14.02 -2.71 9.10
CA CYS A 111 13.36 -3.97 8.76
C CYS A 111 12.70 -3.86 7.37
N PRO A 112 12.91 -4.79 6.43
CA PRO A 112 12.30 -4.70 5.10
C PRO A 112 10.79 -5.02 5.07
N TRP A 113 10.22 -5.51 6.17
CA TRP A 113 8.80 -5.87 6.25
C TRP A 113 7.96 -4.82 6.97
N CYS A 114 8.33 -4.46 8.20
CA CYS A 114 7.59 -3.46 8.99
C CYS A 114 8.19 -2.06 8.89
N GLU A 115 9.35 -1.91 8.24
CA GLU A 115 10.04 -0.63 8.03
C GLU A 115 10.52 0.09 9.29
N GLN A 116 10.39 -0.55 10.47
CA GLN A 116 10.91 0.02 11.70
C GLN A 116 12.42 0.24 11.61
N ILE A 117 12.85 1.44 11.99
CA ILE A 117 14.26 1.86 12.04
C ILE A 117 14.72 1.81 13.49
N PHE A 118 15.89 1.25 13.73
CA PHE A 118 16.49 1.14 15.06
C PHE A 118 18.01 1.09 15.00
N TYR A 119 18.65 1.33 16.14
CA TYR A 119 20.10 1.23 16.28
C TYR A 119 20.54 -0.23 16.33
N LYS A 120 21.55 -0.58 15.54
CA LYS A 120 22.30 -1.83 15.70
C LYS A 120 23.27 -1.66 16.87
N ALA A 121 23.47 -2.71 17.65
CA ALA A 121 24.61 -2.76 18.57
C ALA A 121 25.94 -2.65 17.79
N ASP A 122 26.88 -1.86 18.33
CA ASP A 122 28.18 -1.59 17.70
C ASP A 122 29.04 -2.84 17.48
N SER A 123 28.81 -3.87 18.31
CA SER A 123 29.36 -5.20 18.11
C SER A 123 28.22 -6.20 17.96
N GLY A 124 28.19 -6.92 16.84
CA GLY A 124 27.12 -7.88 16.60
C GLY A 124 27.05 -8.38 15.16
N CYS A 125 26.41 -9.53 15.04
CA CYS A 125 26.08 -10.17 13.77
C CYS A 125 25.29 -9.19 12.87
N ASN A 126 25.53 -9.22 11.55
CA ASN A 126 24.72 -8.47 10.59
C ASN A 126 23.39 -9.17 10.29
N TYR A 127 23.17 -10.38 10.78
CA TYR A 127 21.88 -11.06 10.75
C TYR A 127 21.04 -10.58 11.94
N ILE A 128 19.97 -9.86 11.64
CA ILE A 128 19.12 -9.20 12.64
C ILE A 128 17.76 -9.86 12.65
N ARG A 129 17.22 -10.10 13.85
CA ARG A 129 15.83 -10.51 14.06
C ARG A 129 15.00 -9.29 14.47
N CYS A 130 13.92 -9.02 13.74
CA CYS A 130 13.06 -7.88 14.02
C CYS A 130 12.06 -8.21 15.15
N HIS A 131 12.13 -7.46 16.25
CA HIS A 131 11.24 -7.61 17.41
C HIS A 131 10.11 -6.56 17.45
N SER A 132 9.80 -5.92 16.32
CA SER A 132 8.67 -5.00 16.22
C SER A 132 7.35 -5.70 16.57
N VAL A 133 6.33 -4.92 16.90
CA VAL A 133 4.99 -5.45 17.20
C VAL A 133 4.40 -6.19 16.00
N GLU A 134 4.71 -5.74 14.78
CA GLU A 134 4.28 -6.34 13.53
C GLU A 134 5.05 -7.63 13.21
N CYS A 135 6.36 -7.66 13.46
CA CYS A 135 7.22 -8.79 13.09
C CYS A 135 7.31 -9.88 14.18
N GLN A 136 7.18 -9.51 15.46
CA GLN A 136 7.16 -10.42 16.61
C GLN A 136 8.32 -11.44 16.64
N GLY A 137 9.51 -11.06 16.17
CA GLY A 137 10.68 -11.94 16.12
C GLY A 137 10.68 -12.97 14.98
N LYS A 138 9.67 -12.98 14.10
CA LYS A 138 9.52 -13.98 13.02
C LYS A 138 10.25 -13.63 11.73
N LYS A 139 10.77 -12.41 11.64
CA LYS A 139 11.39 -11.85 10.44
C LYS A 139 12.85 -11.54 10.71
N THR A 140 13.73 -12.00 9.83
CA THR A 140 15.17 -11.83 9.96
C THR A 140 15.77 -11.22 8.70
N PHE A 141 16.74 -10.33 8.82
CA PHE A 141 17.27 -9.60 7.67
C PHE A 141 18.73 -9.21 7.88
N CYS A 142 19.40 -8.84 6.79
CA CYS A 142 20.77 -8.33 6.86
C CYS A 142 20.79 -6.83 7.15
N SER A 143 21.45 -6.39 8.23
CA SER A 143 21.60 -4.97 8.57
C SER A 143 22.39 -4.15 7.55
N GLN A 144 23.24 -4.80 6.75
CA GLN A 144 24.08 -4.12 5.77
C GLN A 144 23.30 -3.79 4.49
N CYS A 145 22.50 -4.74 3.99
CA CYS A 145 21.84 -4.61 2.70
C CYS A 145 20.31 -4.54 2.74
N ASP A 146 19.72 -4.67 3.93
CA ASP A 146 18.28 -4.59 4.21
C ASP A 146 17.45 -5.66 3.47
N VAL A 147 18.09 -6.74 3.06
CA VAL A 147 17.43 -7.89 2.41
C VAL A 147 16.90 -8.83 3.48
N GLY A 148 15.67 -9.29 3.28
CA GLY A 148 15.06 -10.32 4.10
C GLY A 148 15.78 -11.66 3.93
N LEU A 149 16.03 -12.32 5.05
CA LEU A 149 16.72 -13.60 5.14
C LEU A 149 15.80 -14.63 5.81
N THR A 150 16.10 -15.89 5.57
CA THR A 150 15.59 -17.02 6.37
C THR A 150 16.64 -17.44 7.40
N ASP A 151 16.24 -18.25 8.39
CA ASP A 151 17.17 -18.81 9.37
C ASP A 151 18.28 -19.68 8.73
N PHE A 152 18.08 -20.17 7.49
CA PHE A 152 19.10 -20.93 6.75
C PHE A 152 20.12 -20.06 6.02
N ASP A 153 19.88 -18.75 5.93
CA ASP A 153 20.73 -17.81 5.17
C ASP A 153 21.79 -17.14 6.04
N HIS A 154 21.74 -17.35 7.37
CA HIS A 154 22.60 -16.68 8.36
C HIS A 154 24.06 -16.61 7.94
N ASP A 155 24.64 -17.72 7.49
CA ASP A 155 26.05 -17.75 7.09
C ASP A 155 26.21 -17.53 5.58
N LYS A 156 25.36 -18.17 4.76
CA LYS A 156 25.49 -18.24 3.31
C LYS A 156 25.34 -16.89 2.61
N HIS A 157 24.61 -15.96 3.25
CA HIS A 157 24.46 -14.60 2.75
C HIS A 157 25.78 -13.83 2.72
N TYR A 158 26.80 -14.26 3.46
CA TYR A 158 28.05 -13.50 3.60
C TYR A 158 29.21 -14.21 2.90
N GLU A 159 30.10 -13.44 2.29
CA GLU A 159 31.39 -13.95 1.83
C GLU A 159 32.11 -14.69 2.96
N ASN A 160 32.72 -15.83 2.63
CA ASN A 160 33.39 -16.73 3.57
C ASN A 160 32.52 -17.18 4.76
N ASN A 161 31.19 -17.16 4.61
CA ASN A 161 30.24 -17.53 5.66
C ASN A 161 30.43 -16.72 6.96
N ASN A 162 30.84 -15.44 6.84
CA ASN A 162 31.16 -14.59 7.99
C ASN A 162 30.14 -13.46 8.16
N PRO A 163 29.13 -13.61 9.03
CA PRO A 163 28.07 -12.62 9.19
C PRO A 163 28.48 -11.39 10.00
N PHE A 164 29.70 -11.34 10.54
CA PHE A 164 30.20 -10.19 11.31
C PHE A 164 30.93 -9.20 10.41
N LYS A 165 31.75 -9.70 9.48
CA LYS A 165 32.65 -8.88 8.64
C LYS A 165 32.56 -9.16 7.14
N GLY A 166 31.95 -10.26 6.73
CA GLY A 166 31.81 -10.63 5.33
C GLY A 166 30.92 -9.65 4.57
N LYS A 167 31.20 -9.47 3.27
CA LYS A 167 30.33 -8.69 2.38
C LYS A 167 29.07 -9.49 2.04
N CYS A 168 27.98 -8.79 1.74
CA CYS A 168 26.71 -9.40 1.37
C CYS A 168 26.77 -10.04 -0.03
N ARG A 169 26.15 -11.21 -0.15
CA ARG A 169 25.82 -11.94 -1.38
C ARG A 169 24.31 -11.90 -1.60
N ILE A 170 23.84 -12.18 -2.81
CA ILE A 170 22.43 -12.23 -3.17
C ILE A 170 22.14 -13.60 -3.79
N LEU A 171 21.01 -14.21 -3.43
CA LEU A 171 20.56 -15.45 -4.03
C LEU A 171 19.89 -15.15 -5.38
N ARG A 172 20.47 -15.63 -6.47
CA ARG A 172 19.92 -15.50 -7.83
C ARG A 172 19.96 -16.87 -8.51
N ASP A 173 18.83 -17.31 -9.03
CA ASP A 173 18.70 -18.60 -9.72
C ASP A 173 19.25 -19.79 -8.89
N GLY A 174 19.03 -19.74 -7.57
CA GLY A 174 19.50 -20.77 -6.63
C GLY A 174 20.98 -20.67 -6.24
N VAL A 175 21.72 -19.68 -6.73
CA VAL A 175 23.16 -19.49 -6.47
C VAL A 175 23.43 -18.17 -5.75
N TRP A 176 24.28 -18.21 -4.72
CA TRP A 176 24.75 -17.00 -4.05
C TRP A 176 25.80 -16.30 -4.90
N VAL A 177 25.52 -15.07 -5.33
CA VAL A 177 26.42 -14.23 -6.13
C VAL A 177 26.76 -12.94 -5.39
N ASP A 178 27.91 -12.35 -5.66
CA ASP A 178 28.28 -11.10 -5.00
C ASP A 178 27.36 -9.97 -5.45
N LYS A 179 27.01 -9.07 -4.51
CA LYS A 179 26.11 -7.95 -4.85
C LYS A 179 26.65 -7.09 -6.00
N SER A 180 27.97 -6.94 -6.12
CA SER A 180 28.62 -6.19 -7.19
C SER A 180 28.41 -6.78 -8.59
N THR A 181 28.19 -8.09 -8.72
CA THR A 181 28.02 -8.74 -10.03
C THR A 181 26.62 -8.54 -10.62
N VAL A 182 25.65 -8.09 -9.80
CA VAL A 182 24.25 -7.86 -10.23
C VAL A 182 24.04 -6.45 -10.77
N PHE A 183 24.79 -5.44 -10.27
CA PHE A 183 24.62 -4.05 -10.68
C PHE A 183 25.40 -3.65 -11.96
N ASN A 184 26.23 -4.53 -12.51
CA ASN A 184 26.97 -4.30 -13.77
C ASN A 184 26.18 -4.65 -15.05
N GLN A 185 24.86 -4.86 -14.96
CA GLN A 185 24.00 -5.16 -16.12
C GLN A 185 22.88 -4.13 -16.35
N ILE A 186 22.89 -3.00 -15.64
CA ILE A 186 21.99 -1.88 -15.90
C ILE A 186 22.81 -0.58 -15.92
N LEU A 187 23.57 -0.41 -17.00
CA LEU A 187 23.93 0.87 -17.61
C LEU A 187 24.02 0.65 -19.12
#